data_AF-A0A936SYC3-F1
#
_entry.id   AF-A0A936SYC3-F1
#
_cell.length_a   1.000
_cell.length_b   1.000
_cell.length_c   1.000
_cell.angle_alpha   90.00
_cell.angle_beta   90.00
_cell.angle_gamma   90.00
#
_symmetry.space_group_name_H-M   'P 1'
#
loop_
_entity.id
_entity.type
_entity.pdbx_description
1 polymer ?
#
loop_
_entity_poly.entity_id
_entity_poly.type
_entity_poly.pdbx_seq_one_letter_code
_entity_poly.pdbx_strand_id
1 'polypeptide(L)'
;MSQDASRPYIGGQAVIEGVMMRSPRSLSIVCRRRSGELIVRERAMPTLAQGPRTWPLVRGIVTVVESLKIGSQALKWSADLYEQDLDDEGKPKSKPPSATNVFTAMSLGAVALATSAGDPGPAAGGGKGAGGVGALSILFAIGLFVALPQVGAEGINKLFGLGLDVQSAGFQAITGASKLLIVVGYMLLIRQIAEIRRVFQYHGAEHKAISTYEAGEELTVANAAAKTTLHARCGTTFLVMVALVSILVFSAVGSALPQLPGGRVVQSIGFFFMKLPFLPVIAAITYELQRFFAKYCTTGPLQALLWPGFLVQKITTAEPEPAQLEVALASLQATLWREKATSSAPVEVPDRVFPDYGQLLADPGYATASAR
;
A
#
# COMPACT_ATOMS: atom_id res chain seq x y z
N MET A 1 0.09 -15.90 20.31
CA MET A 1 1.11 -14.92 20.76
C MET A 1 0.70 -14.54 22.16
N SER A 2 1.47 -14.94 23.17
CA SER A 2 1.67 -14.07 24.33
C SER A 2 2.35 -12.82 23.76
N GLN A 3 1.61 -11.71 23.69
CA GLN A 3 2.18 -10.43 23.29
C GLN A 3 3.14 -10.03 24.41
N ASP A 4 4.41 -9.82 24.11
CA ASP A 4 5.28 -9.11 25.04
C ASP A 4 4.71 -7.70 25.15
N ALA A 5 4.12 -7.38 26.29
CA ALA A 5 3.47 -6.09 26.53
C ALA A 5 4.47 -4.93 26.46
N SER A 6 5.79 -5.21 26.45
CA SER A 6 6.84 -4.19 26.42
C SER A 6 7.09 -3.59 25.03
N ARG A 7 6.85 -4.32 23.93
CA ARG A 7 7.13 -3.85 22.55
C ARG A 7 6.03 -4.24 21.56
N PRO A 8 5.01 -3.38 21.35
CA PRO A 8 3.93 -3.64 20.41
C PRO A 8 4.44 -3.78 18.96
N TYR A 9 3.76 -4.62 18.19
CA TYR A 9 3.98 -4.72 16.74
C TYR A 9 3.55 -3.44 16.03
N ILE A 10 4.43 -2.86 15.23
CA ILE A 10 4.16 -1.66 14.43
C ILE A 10 4.22 -1.98 12.94
N GLY A 11 3.26 -1.48 12.19
CA GLY A 11 3.29 -1.38 10.73
C GLY A 11 3.04 0.06 10.29
N GLY A 12 3.40 0.38 9.05
CA GLY A 12 3.18 1.71 8.50
C GLY A 12 2.73 1.71 7.05
N GLN A 13 2.46 2.91 6.57
CA GLN A 13 2.18 3.21 5.16
C GLN A 13 2.64 4.62 4.86
N ALA A 14 3.39 4.81 3.77
CA ALA A 14 3.66 6.13 3.24
C ALA A 14 2.39 6.81 2.71
N VAL A 15 2.27 8.11 2.97
CA VAL A 15 1.23 8.99 2.43
C VAL A 15 1.88 10.22 1.78
N ILE A 16 1.09 11.13 1.21
CA ILE A 16 1.64 12.32 0.55
C ILE A 16 2.27 13.21 1.63
N GLU A 17 3.56 13.56 1.46
CA GLU A 17 4.35 14.32 2.43
C GLU A 17 4.37 13.74 3.87
N GLY A 18 4.11 12.44 4.03
CA GLY A 18 3.85 11.90 5.36
C GLY A 18 4.00 10.39 5.51
N VAL A 19 3.86 9.97 6.77
CA VAL A 19 3.85 8.56 7.16
C VAL A 19 2.71 8.29 8.14
N MET A 20 1.98 7.22 7.88
CA MET A 20 1.00 6.63 8.79
C MET A 20 1.64 5.44 9.50
N MET A 21 1.48 5.36 10.82
CA MET A 21 1.92 4.25 11.65
C MET A 21 0.74 3.68 12.43
N ARG A 22 0.73 2.36 12.59
CA ARG A 22 -0.32 1.60 13.28
C ARG A 22 0.29 0.61 14.26
N SER A 23 -0.17 0.66 15.51
CA SER A 23 0.03 -0.35 16.53
C SER A 23 -1.29 -1.10 16.81
N PRO A 24 -1.32 -2.07 17.74
CA PRO A 24 -2.54 -2.80 18.07
C PRO A 24 -3.71 -1.93 18.55
N ARG A 25 -3.44 -0.84 19.26
CA ARG A 25 -4.47 0.06 19.85
C ARG A 25 -4.34 1.52 19.41
N SER A 26 -3.34 1.88 18.62
CA SER A 26 -3.08 3.27 18.21
C SER A 26 -2.82 3.37 16.71
N LEU A 27 -3.18 4.53 16.16
CA LEU A 27 -2.88 4.96 14.80
C LEU A 27 -2.44 6.42 14.87
N SER A 28 -1.32 6.75 14.22
CA SER A 28 -0.93 8.13 13.99
C SER A 28 -0.63 8.36 12.51
N ILE A 29 -0.85 9.58 12.04
CA ILE A 29 -0.44 10.03 10.72
C ILE A 29 0.29 11.36 10.93
N VAL A 30 1.51 11.46 10.43
CA VAL A 30 2.28 12.70 10.47
C VAL A 30 2.57 13.12 9.05
N CYS A 31 2.15 14.32 8.70
CA CYS A 31 2.46 14.96 7.42
C CYS A 31 3.29 16.22 7.68
N ARG A 32 4.27 16.47 6.82
CA ARG A 32 5.03 17.72 6.81
C ARG A 32 4.39 18.68 5.82
N ARG A 33 3.90 19.82 6.30
CA ARG A 33 3.45 20.90 5.43
C ARG A 33 4.64 21.49 4.69
N ARG A 34 4.36 22.17 3.59
CA ARG A 34 5.35 22.93 2.83
C ARG A 34 5.95 24.10 3.62
N SER A 35 5.23 24.62 4.63
CA SER A 35 5.76 25.58 5.61
C SER A 35 6.90 25.02 6.46
N GLY A 36 7.02 23.68 6.54
CA GLY A 36 7.94 22.96 7.41
C GLY A 36 7.28 22.40 8.67
N GLU A 37 6.06 22.84 8.98
CA GLU A 37 5.28 22.39 10.13
C GLU A 37 4.91 20.91 10.03
N LEU A 38 4.83 20.22 11.17
CA LEU A 38 4.35 18.85 11.28
C LEU A 38 2.92 18.85 11.80
N ILE A 39 2.00 18.26 11.01
CA ILE A 39 0.63 18.00 11.46
C ILE A 39 0.55 16.54 11.88
N VAL A 40 0.12 16.32 13.12
CA VAL A 40 -0.04 15.01 13.74
C VAL A 40 -1.53 14.75 13.93
N ARG A 41 -2.04 13.71 13.28
CA ARG A 41 -3.37 13.16 13.48
C ARG A 41 -3.28 11.84 14.23
N GLU A 42 -4.01 11.72 15.32
CA GLU A 42 -3.96 10.54 16.19
C GLU A 42 -5.35 9.96 16.42
N ARG A 43 -5.45 8.63 16.34
CA ARG A 43 -6.71 7.90 16.55
C ARG A 43 -6.48 6.66 17.39
N ALA A 44 -7.47 6.33 18.22
CA ALA A 44 -7.51 5.04 18.87
C ALA A 44 -7.98 3.98 17.87
N MET A 45 -7.33 2.82 17.86
CA MET A 45 -7.82 1.68 17.09
C MET A 45 -8.87 0.91 17.91
N PRO A 46 -10.00 0.52 17.31
CA PRO A 46 -10.98 -0.33 17.99
C PRO A 46 -10.35 -1.67 18.40
N THR A 47 -10.93 -2.29 19.43
CA THR A 47 -10.39 -3.47 20.10
C THR A 47 -10.06 -4.63 19.15
N LEU A 48 -8.98 -5.36 19.47
CA LEU A 48 -8.55 -6.59 18.78
C LEU A 48 -9.73 -7.51 18.47
N ALA A 49 -9.78 -8.01 17.22
CA ALA A 49 -10.86 -8.87 16.74
C ALA A 49 -11.12 -10.07 17.69
N GLN A 50 -12.38 -10.25 18.09
CA GLN A 50 -12.82 -11.34 18.96
C GLN A 50 -13.67 -12.37 18.19
N GLY A 51 -13.71 -13.61 18.70
CA GLY A 51 -14.58 -14.68 18.17
C GLY A 51 -14.21 -15.16 16.76
N PRO A 52 -15.19 -15.44 15.87
CA PRO A 52 -14.95 -16.06 14.57
C PRO A 52 -14.14 -15.19 13.60
N ARG A 53 -14.01 -13.88 13.88
CA ARG A 53 -13.14 -12.96 13.13
C ARG A 53 -11.64 -13.28 13.25
N THR A 54 -11.27 -14.20 14.14
CA THR A 54 -9.88 -14.65 14.31
C THR A 54 -9.49 -15.82 13.40
N TRP A 55 -10.46 -16.51 12.78
CA TRP A 55 -10.20 -17.62 11.85
C TRP A 55 -9.35 -17.16 10.67
N PRO A 56 -8.34 -17.91 10.21
CA PRO A 56 -7.33 -17.41 9.26
C PRO A 56 -7.89 -16.74 8.01
N LEU A 57 -8.83 -17.38 7.31
CA LEU A 57 -9.41 -16.81 6.09
C LEU A 57 -10.28 -15.58 6.38
N VAL A 58 -11.15 -15.65 7.39
CA VAL A 58 -12.04 -14.54 7.79
C VAL A 58 -11.21 -13.36 8.29
N ARG A 59 -10.20 -13.62 9.12
CA ARG A 59 -9.24 -12.65 9.63
C ARG A 59 -8.52 -11.97 8.48
N GLY A 60 -8.05 -12.72 7.48
CA GLY A 60 -7.39 -12.16 6.31
C GLY A 60 -8.28 -11.19 5.56
N ILE A 61 -9.53 -11.57 5.27
CA ILE A 61 -10.50 -10.66 4.62
C ILE A 61 -10.70 -9.40 5.47
N VAL A 62 -11.06 -9.56 6.75
CA VAL A 62 -11.35 -8.43 7.66
C VAL A 62 -10.15 -7.49 7.79
N THR A 63 -8.95 -8.04 7.95
CA THR A 63 -7.73 -7.24 8.14
C THR A 63 -7.37 -6.48 6.87
N VAL A 64 -7.48 -7.12 5.70
CA VAL A 64 -7.24 -6.44 4.42
C VAL A 64 -8.25 -5.30 4.26
N VAL A 65 -9.56 -5.54 4.39
CA VAL A 65 -10.59 -4.50 4.26
C VAL A 65 -10.37 -3.34 5.25
N GLU A 66 -10.04 -3.65 6.50
CA GLU A 66 -9.75 -2.63 7.50
C GLU A 66 -8.51 -1.80 7.12
N SER A 67 -7.40 -2.45 6.73
CA SER A 67 -6.18 -1.76 6.30
C SER A 67 -6.43 -0.87 5.08
N LEU A 68 -7.27 -1.32 4.14
CA LEU A 68 -7.62 -0.55 2.95
C LEU A 68 -8.42 0.69 3.30
N LYS A 69 -9.41 0.57 4.18
CA LYS A 69 -10.23 1.70 4.64
C LYS A 69 -9.34 2.74 5.34
N ILE A 70 -8.48 2.30 6.26
CA ILE A 70 -7.60 3.20 7.01
C ILE A 70 -6.55 3.84 6.09
N GLY A 71 -5.91 3.05 5.23
CA GLY A 71 -4.93 3.52 4.25
C GLY A 71 -5.51 4.55 3.27
N SER A 72 -6.74 4.31 2.79
CA SER A 72 -7.44 5.24 1.89
C SER A 72 -7.82 6.55 2.59
N GLN A 73 -8.25 6.48 3.86
CA GLN A 73 -8.54 7.68 4.66
C GLN A 73 -7.27 8.49 4.94
N ALA A 74 -6.15 7.81 5.24
CA ALA A 74 -4.87 8.47 5.48
C ALA A 74 -4.35 9.17 4.21
N LEU A 75 -4.41 8.49 3.06
CA LEU A 75 -4.05 9.09 1.77
C LEU A 75 -4.93 10.28 1.42
N LYS A 76 -6.25 10.13 1.55
CA LYS A 76 -7.18 11.23 1.29
C LYS A 76 -6.86 12.44 2.17
N TRP A 77 -6.67 12.24 3.47
CA TRP A 77 -6.34 13.32 4.37
C TRP A 77 -5.00 14.00 4.02
N SER A 78 -3.97 13.23 3.70
CA SER A 78 -2.68 13.79 3.27
C SER A 78 -2.78 14.58 1.95
N ALA A 79 -3.65 14.13 1.04
CA ALA A 79 -3.92 14.83 -0.21
C ALA A 79 -4.65 16.16 0.05
N ASP A 80 -5.65 16.16 0.95
CA ASP A 80 -6.38 17.38 1.34
C ASP A 80 -5.44 18.42 1.96
N LEU A 81 -4.45 18.00 2.76
CA LEU A 81 -3.41 18.89 3.31
C LEU A 81 -2.47 19.43 2.23
N TYR A 82 -2.04 18.56 1.32
CA TYR A 82 -1.18 18.97 0.20
C TYR A 82 -1.90 19.95 -0.74
N GLU A 83 -3.20 19.77 -0.99
CA GLU A 83 -4.01 20.70 -1.79
C GLU A 83 -4.16 22.06 -1.11
N GLN A 84 -4.37 22.09 0.22
CA GLN A 84 -4.38 23.34 0.99
C GLN A 84 -3.06 24.11 0.88
N ASP A 85 -1.91 23.42 0.95
CA ASP A 85 -0.59 24.04 0.77
C ASP A 85 -0.39 24.62 -0.65
N LEU A 86 -1.08 24.10 -1.66
CA LEU A 86 -1.05 24.65 -3.02
C LEU A 86 -1.95 25.88 -3.17
N ASP A 87 -3.12 25.88 -2.53
CA ASP A 87 -4.09 26.98 -2.56
C ASP A 87 -3.60 28.20 -1.76
N ASP A 88 -2.98 28.00 -0.60
CA ASP A 88 -2.46 29.07 0.28
C ASP A 88 -1.35 29.92 -0.40
N GLU A 89 -0.65 29.38 -1.40
CA GLU A 89 0.37 30.11 -2.17
C GLU A 89 -0.19 30.91 -3.38
N GLY A 90 -1.51 30.91 -3.61
CA GLY A 90 -2.12 31.68 -4.70
C GLY A 90 -1.65 31.26 -6.11
N LYS A 91 -1.09 30.05 -6.27
CA LYS A 91 -0.80 29.51 -7.60
C LYS A 91 -2.13 29.35 -8.35
N PRO A 92 -2.26 29.85 -9.59
CA PRO A 92 -3.50 29.68 -10.33
C PRO A 92 -3.78 28.19 -10.47
N LYS A 93 -5.03 27.78 -10.17
CA LYS A 93 -5.55 26.45 -10.49
C LYS A 93 -5.05 26.08 -11.89
N SER A 94 -4.24 25.03 -11.94
CA SER A 94 -3.35 24.73 -13.07
C SER A 94 -4.01 24.94 -14.43
N LYS A 95 -3.23 25.45 -15.40
CA LYS A 95 -3.50 25.42 -16.85
C LYS A 95 -4.15 24.07 -17.27
N PRO A 96 -4.93 24.02 -18.38
CA PRO A 96 -5.59 22.81 -18.84
C PRO A 96 -4.66 21.61 -18.72
N PRO A 97 -5.13 20.49 -18.16
CA PRO A 97 -4.24 19.47 -17.64
C PRO A 97 -3.38 18.95 -18.78
N SER A 98 -2.07 19.19 -18.69
CA SER A 98 -1.09 18.60 -19.60
C SER A 98 -1.27 17.08 -19.61
N ALA A 99 -0.98 16.43 -20.74
CA ALA A 99 -1.01 14.97 -20.84
C ALA A 99 -0.23 14.28 -19.69
N THR A 100 0.85 14.91 -19.22
CA THR A 100 1.63 14.46 -18.06
C THR A 100 0.86 14.54 -16.74
N ASN A 101 0.07 15.59 -16.53
CA ASN A 101 -0.72 15.76 -15.30
C ASN A 101 -1.92 14.83 -15.29
N VAL A 102 -2.58 14.64 -16.45
CA VAL A 102 -3.65 13.64 -16.61
C VAL A 102 -3.09 12.24 -16.39
N PHE A 103 -1.95 11.90 -17.01
CA PHE A 103 -1.31 10.60 -16.82
C PHE A 103 -0.88 10.36 -15.38
N THR A 104 -0.32 11.36 -14.70
CA THR A 104 0.08 11.25 -13.29
C THR A 104 -1.13 11.06 -12.39
N ALA A 105 -2.21 11.82 -12.59
CA ALA A 105 -3.45 11.68 -11.83
C ALA A 105 -4.12 10.32 -12.08
N MET A 106 -4.16 9.86 -13.33
CA MET A 106 -4.66 8.52 -13.68
C MET A 106 -3.76 7.43 -13.12
N SER A 107 -2.45 7.64 -13.10
CA SER A 107 -1.49 6.68 -12.56
C SER A 107 -1.61 6.57 -11.05
N LEU A 108 -1.74 7.69 -10.33
CA LEU A 108 -2.05 7.74 -8.91
C LEU A 108 -3.40 7.10 -8.61
N GLY A 109 -4.44 7.43 -9.39
CA GLY A 109 -5.77 6.84 -9.26
C GLY A 109 -5.77 5.34 -9.52
N ALA A 110 -5.03 4.86 -10.53
CA ALA A 110 -4.91 3.44 -10.84
C ALA A 110 -4.05 2.69 -9.81
N VAL A 111 -2.99 3.31 -9.28
CA VAL A 111 -2.20 2.74 -8.16
C VAL A 111 -3.07 2.67 -6.92
N ALA A 112 -3.79 3.74 -6.58
CA ALA A 112 -4.73 3.77 -5.47
C ALA A 112 -5.77 2.67 -5.66
N LEU A 113 -6.43 2.55 -6.82
CA LEU A 113 -7.43 1.52 -7.10
C LEU A 113 -6.85 0.09 -7.08
N ALA A 114 -5.64 -0.11 -7.61
CA ALA A 114 -4.96 -1.40 -7.62
C ALA A 114 -4.44 -1.81 -6.23
N THR A 115 -4.20 -0.83 -5.36
CA THR A 115 -3.81 -1.05 -3.95
C THR A 115 -5.00 -1.00 -3.00
N SER A 116 -6.14 -0.43 -3.41
CA SER A 116 -7.41 -0.38 -2.70
C SER A 116 -8.42 -1.34 -3.33
N ALA A 117 -8.29 -2.62 -2.99
CA ALA A 117 -9.31 -3.61 -3.35
C ALA A 117 -10.59 -3.38 -2.53
N GLY A 118 -11.40 -2.37 -2.86
CA GLY A 118 -12.75 -2.28 -2.28
C GLY A 118 -13.53 -0.98 -2.39
N ASP A 119 -12.93 0.17 -2.69
CA ASP A 119 -13.72 1.42 -2.82
C ASP A 119 -13.18 2.28 -3.97
N PRO A 120 -14.00 2.63 -4.98
CA PRO A 120 -13.68 3.69 -5.92
C PRO A 120 -13.87 5.03 -5.18
N GLY A 121 -13.00 5.31 -4.22
CA GLY A 121 -12.93 6.63 -3.60
C GLY A 121 -12.61 7.65 -4.69
N PRO A 122 -13.33 8.80 -4.73
CA PRO A 122 -13.13 9.77 -5.79
C PRO A 122 -11.68 10.25 -5.72
N ALA A 123 -10.94 10.05 -6.81
CA ALA A 123 -9.74 10.81 -7.06
C ALA A 123 -10.10 12.29 -6.93
N ALA A 124 -9.52 12.96 -5.93
CA ALA A 124 -9.40 14.39 -5.73
C ALA A 124 -10.58 15.29 -6.20
N GLY A 125 -11.21 15.97 -5.23
CA GLY A 125 -11.95 17.21 -5.46
C GLY A 125 -13.44 17.05 -5.78
N GLY A 126 -14.33 17.53 -4.90
CA GLY A 126 -15.78 17.57 -5.10
C GLY A 126 -16.24 18.64 -6.11
N GLY A 127 -15.84 18.51 -7.38
CA GLY A 127 -16.29 19.37 -8.48
C GLY A 127 -16.96 18.58 -9.60
N LYS A 128 -17.87 19.21 -10.36
CA LYS A 128 -18.61 18.60 -11.50
C LYS A 128 -17.74 17.97 -12.61
N GLY A 129 -16.40 18.07 -12.54
CA GLY A 129 -15.43 17.38 -13.41
C GLY A 129 -14.74 16.14 -12.80
N ALA A 130 -14.87 15.88 -11.50
CA ALA A 130 -14.17 14.81 -10.80
C ALA A 130 -14.70 13.40 -11.13
N GLY A 131 -15.98 13.29 -11.49
CA GLY A 131 -16.56 12.03 -11.98
C GLY A 131 -15.93 11.55 -13.29
N GLY A 132 -15.52 12.48 -14.17
CA GLY A 132 -14.89 12.16 -15.45
C GLY A 132 -13.46 11.62 -15.29
N VAL A 133 -12.66 12.23 -14.40
CA VAL A 133 -11.28 11.79 -14.12
C VAL A 133 -11.28 10.44 -13.39
N GLY A 134 -12.22 10.21 -12.47
CA GLY A 134 -12.40 8.93 -11.80
C GLY A 134 -12.75 7.80 -12.79
N ALA A 135 -13.73 8.01 -13.66
CA ALA A 135 -14.11 7.04 -14.68
C ALA A 135 -12.97 6.73 -15.65
N LEU A 136 -12.23 7.75 -16.09
CA LEU A 136 -11.07 7.58 -16.96
C LEU A 136 -9.94 6.78 -16.29
N SER A 137 -9.70 7.00 -14.98
CA SER A 137 -8.71 6.24 -14.20
C SER A 137 -9.09 4.77 -14.06
N ILE A 138 -10.38 4.47 -13.86
CA ILE A 138 -10.89 3.09 -13.82
C ILE A 138 -10.72 2.42 -15.20
N LEU A 139 -11.11 3.09 -16.28
CA LEU A 139 -10.96 2.55 -17.63
C LEU A 139 -9.49 2.29 -17.98
N PHE A 140 -8.60 3.20 -17.58
CA PHE A 140 -7.16 3.01 -17.73
C PHE A 140 -6.63 1.83 -16.91
N ALA A 141 -7.06 1.68 -15.66
CA ALA A 141 -6.67 0.56 -14.82
C ALA A 141 -7.15 -0.78 -15.40
N ILE A 142 -8.40 -0.84 -15.89
CA ILE A 142 -8.94 -2.03 -16.59
C ILE A 142 -8.14 -2.30 -17.87
N GLY A 143 -7.90 -1.27 -18.68
CA GLY A 143 -7.12 -1.39 -19.91
C GLY A 143 -5.71 -1.92 -19.65
N LEU A 144 -5.00 -1.33 -18.68
CA LEU A 144 -3.61 -1.61 -18.40
C LEU A 144 -3.40 -2.91 -17.63
N PHE A 145 -4.21 -3.20 -16.60
CA PHE A 145 -3.97 -4.33 -15.69
C PHE A 145 -4.88 -5.55 -15.92
N VAL A 146 -5.91 -5.42 -16.75
CA VAL A 146 -6.82 -6.53 -17.08
C VAL A 146 -6.74 -6.87 -18.57
N ALA A 147 -7.02 -5.89 -19.45
CA ALA A 147 -7.09 -6.15 -20.88
C ALA A 147 -5.71 -6.39 -21.50
N LEU A 148 -4.72 -5.53 -21.21
CA LEU A 148 -3.39 -5.60 -21.82
C LEU A 148 -2.64 -6.92 -21.51
N PRO A 149 -2.63 -7.47 -20.28
CA PRO A 149 -2.04 -8.77 -20.01
C PRO A 149 -2.68 -9.91 -20.82
N GLN A 150 -3.99 -9.85 -21.03
CA GLN A 150 -4.74 -10.86 -21.76
C GLN A 150 -4.48 -10.77 -23.27
N VAL A 151 -4.40 -9.56 -23.82
CA VAL A 151 -3.96 -9.33 -25.19
C VAL A 151 -2.51 -9.79 -25.39
N GLY A 152 -1.63 -9.51 -24.44
CA GLY A 152 -0.24 -9.98 -24.45
C GLY A 152 -0.15 -11.50 -24.50
N ALA A 153 -0.95 -12.20 -23.68
CA ALA A 153 -0.99 -13.65 -23.67
C ALA A 153 -1.53 -14.25 -24.99
N GLU A 154 -2.60 -13.67 -25.55
CA GLU A 154 -3.12 -14.10 -26.85
C GLU A 154 -2.12 -13.84 -27.98
N GLY A 155 -1.38 -12.72 -27.91
CA GLY A 155 -0.30 -12.41 -28.83
C GLY A 155 0.80 -13.46 -28.82
N ILE A 156 1.28 -13.86 -27.62
CA ILE A 156 2.26 -14.94 -27.44
C ILE A 156 1.69 -16.27 -27.94
N ASN A 157 0.46 -16.60 -27.60
CA ASN A 157 -0.21 -17.84 -28.01
C ASN A 157 -0.27 -17.97 -29.55
N LYS A 158 -0.60 -16.88 -30.25
CA LYS A 158 -0.62 -16.83 -31.72
C LYS A 158 0.77 -16.82 -32.34
N LEU A 159 1.68 -16.00 -31.82
CA LEU A 159 3.02 -15.83 -32.37
C LEU A 159 3.82 -17.14 -32.35
N PHE A 160 3.68 -17.92 -31.28
CA PHE A 160 4.36 -19.21 -31.13
C PHE A 160 3.50 -20.41 -31.55
N GLY A 161 2.28 -20.17 -32.06
CA GLY A 161 1.39 -21.24 -32.53
C GLY A 161 1.02 -22.27 -31.46
N LEU A 162 0.93 -21.87 -30.19
CA LEU A 162 0.82 -22.81 -29.05
C LEU A 162 -0.57 -23.46 -28.95
N GLY A 163 -1.59 -22.89 -29.58
CA GLY A 163 -2.95 -23.45 -29.62
C GLY A 163 -3.61 -23.59 -28.24
N LEU A 164 -3.15 -22.85 -27.25
CA LEU A 164 -3.63 -22.97 -25.87
C LEU A 164 -5.04 -22.39 -25.74
N ASP A 165 -5.91 -23.13 -25.06
CA ASP A 165 -7.23 -22.65 -24.67
C ASP A 165 -7.13 -21.58 -23.57
N VAL A 166 -8.06 -20.62 -23.55
CA VAL A 166 -8.07 -19.49 -22.61
C VAL A 166 -8.07 -19.98 -21.15
N GLN A 167 -8.74 -21.09 -20.83
CA GLN A 167 -8.82 -21.62 -19.46
C GLN A 167 -7.68 -22.60 -19.12
N SER A 168 -6.85 -22.96 -20.09
CA SER A 168 -5.74 -23.90 -19.88
C SER A 168 -4.69 -23.32 -18.91
N ALA A 169 -4.05 -24.20 -18.13
CA ALA A 169 -2.99 -23.80 -17.20
C ALA A 169 -1.84 -23.07 -17.91
N GLY A 170 -1.49 -23.49 -19.13
CA GLY A 170 -0.47 -22.83 -19.96
C GLY A 170 -0.85 -21.40 -20.31
N PHE A 171 -2.10 -21.16 -20.77
CA PHE A 171 -2.57 -19.81 -21.09
C PHE A 171 -2.66 -18.93 -19.85
N GLN A 172 -3.11 -19.48 -18.71
CA GLN A 172 -3.16 -18.75 -17.44
C GLN A 172 -1.77 -18.38 -16.92
N ALA A 173 -0.77 -19.26 -17.09
CA ALA A 173 0.61 -18.97 -16.75
C ALA A 173 1.18 -17.82 -17.61
N ILE A 174 0.95 -17.84 -18.92
CA ILE A 174 1.39 -16.77 -19.83
C ILE A 174 0.68 -15.44 -19.50
N THR A 175 -0.62 -15.47 -19.24
CA THR A 175 -1.40 -14.30 -18.80
C THR A 175 -0.86 -13.74 -17.49
N GLY A 176 -0.54 -14.64 -16.55
CA GLY A 176 0.10 -14.32 -15.29
C GLY A 176 1.45 -13.63 -15.43
N ALA A 177 2.34 -14.21 -16.24
CA ALA A 177 3.65 -13.65 -16.55
C ALA A 177 3.53 -12.28 -17.22
N SER A 178 2.62 -12.15 -18.19
CA SER A 178 2.32 -10.87 -18.86
C SER A 178 1.85 -9.82 -17.87
N LYS A 179 0.96 -10.19 -16.94
CA LYS A 179 0.48 -9.30 -15.87
C LYS A 179 1.61 -8.86 -14.96
N LEU A 180 2.47 -9.77 -14.51
CA LEU A 180 3.60 -9.43 -13.65
C LEU A 180 4.57 -8.48 -14.35
N LEU A 181 4.89 -8.74 -15.62
CA LEU A 181 5.75 -7.87 -16.43
C LEU A 181 5.15 -6.46 -16.57
N ILE A 182 3.86 -6.35 -16.85
CA ILE A 182 3.17 -5.06 -16.96
C ILE A 182 3.18 -4.31 -15.63
N VAL A 183 2.89 -4.99 -14.51
CA VAL A 183 2.92 -4.36 -13.18
C VAL A 183 4.32 -3.84 -12.85
N VAL A 184 5.35 -4.67 -13.03
CA VAL A 184 6.75 -4.28 -12.75
C VAL A 184 7.20 -3.15 -13.70
N GLY A 185 6.91 -3.26 -14.99
CA GLY A 185 7.24 -2.24 -15.98
C GLY A 185 6.55 -0.91 -15.68
N TYR A 186 5.27 -0.94 -15.33
CA TYR A 186 4.53 0.25 -14.90
C TYR A 186 5.15 0.90 -13.65
N MET A 187 5.51 0.10 -12.63
CA MET A 187 6.18 0.60 -11.42
C MET A 187 7.53 1.29 -11.74
N LEU A 188 8.32 0.71 -12.64
CA LEU A 188 9.59 1.29 -13.09
C LEU A 188 9.41 2.63 -13.83
N LEU A 189 8.31 2.80 -14.56
CA LEU A 189 7.98 4.05 -15.24
C LEU A 189 7.51 5.12 -14.25
N ILE A 190 6.51 4.81 -13.41
CA ILE A 190 5.96 5.82 -12.48
C ILE A 190 6.97 6.26 -11.43
N ARG A 191 7.92 5.40 -11.05
CA ARG A 191 9.01 5.76 -10.12
C ARG A 191 9.80 6.99 -10.58
N GLN A 192 9.84 7.26 -11.88
CA GLN A 192 10.60 8.38 -12.45
C GLN A 192 9.88 9.73 -12.26
N ILE A 193 8.59 9.72 -11.90
CA ILE A 193 7.81 10.91 -11.60
C ILE A 193 8.21 11.43 -10.22
N ALA A 194 8.58 12.71 -10.12
CA ALA A 194 9.12 13.30 -8.88
C ALA A 194 8.22 13.09 -7.66
N GLU A 195 6.91 13.34 -7.81
CA GLU A 195 5.92 13.15 -6.73
C GLU A 195 5.84 11.68 -6.27
N ILE A 196 5.86 10.72 -7.19
CA ILE A 196 5.84 9.29 -6.86
C ILE A 196 7.15 8.86 -6.20
N ARG A 197 8.28 9.34 -6.71
CA ARG A 197 9.58 9.11 -6.10
C ARG A 197 9.60 9.62 -4.67
N ARG A 198 9.00 10.79 -4.42
CA ARG A 198 8.90 11.40 -3.08
C ARG A 198 8.09 10.52 -2.12
N VAL A 199 6.95 9.98 -2.57
CA VAL A 199 6.20 8.97 -1.78
C VAL A 199 7.03 7.71 -1.51
N PHE A 200 7.80 7.23 -2.48
CA PHE A 200 8.70 6.09 -2.27
C PHE A 200 9.86 6.37 -1.33
N GLN A 201 10.29 7.64 -1.20
CA GLN A 201 11.25 8.04 -0.18
C GLN A 201 10.61 8.01 1.22
N TYR A 202 9.39 8.54 1.39
CA TYR A 202 8.64 8.40 2.64
C TYR A 202 8.41 6.92 3.03
N HIS A 203 8.20 6.06 2.05
CA HIS A 203 8.12 4.61 2.27
C HIS A 203 9.46 4.01 2.72
N GLY A 204 10.57 4.46 2.14
CA GLY A 204 11.90 4.14 2.64
C GLY A 204 12.12 4.61 4.08
N ALA A 205 11.65 5.82 4.42
CA ALA A 205 11.74 6.37 5.77
C ALA A 205 10.92 5.56 6.79
N GLU A 206 9.70 5.14 6.42
CA GLU A 206 8.86 4.25 7.23
C GLU A 206 9.59 2.94 7.57
N HIS A 207 10.14 2.26 6.56
CA HIS A 207 10.89 1.02 6.76
C HIS A 207 12.09 1.19 7.68
N LYS A 208 12.84 2.28 7.48
CA LYS A 208 14.02 2.59 8.29
C LYS A 208 13.63 2.87 9.75
N ALA A 209 12.60 3.68 9.99
CA ALA A 209 12.11 3.99 11.33
C ALA A 209 11.61 2.72 12.06
N ILE A 210 10.82 1.87 11.40
CA ILE A 210 10.37 0.59 11.97
C ILE A 210 11.57 -0.32 12.28
N SER A 211 12.52 -0.44 11.35
CA SER A 211 13.71 -1.28 11.55
C SER A 211 14.58 -0.83 12.73
N THR A 212 14.67 0.48 12.99
CA THR A 212 15.34 1.03 14.18
C THR A 212 14.62 0.63 15.46
N TYR A 213 13.29 0.76 15.48
CA TYR A 213 12.47 0.32 16.62
C TYR A 213 12.60 -1.18 16.90
N GLU A 214 12.58 -2.00 15.86
CA GLU A 214 12.70 -3.45 16.00
C GLU A 214 14.09 -3.92 16.42
N ALA A 215 15.12 -3.17 16.02
CA ALA A 215 16.48 -3.38 16.52
C ALA A 215 16.64 -2.98 17.99
N GLY A 216 15.65 -2.31 18.59
CA GLY A 216 15.75 -1.78 19.95
C GLY A 216 16.75 -0.63 20.07
N GLU A 217 17.04 0.06 18.98
CA GLU A 217 17.93 1.23 18.94
C GLU A 217 17.14 2.50 19.29
N GLU A 218 17.87 3.53 19.74
CA GLU A 218 17.26 4.83 20.00
C GLU A 218 16.67 5.42 18.71
N LEU A 219 15.47 6.00 18.81
CA LEU A 219 14.68 6.53 17.68
C LEU A 219 15.22 7.87 17.17
N THR A 220 16.46 7.87 16.70
CA THR A 220 17.17 9.03 16.15
C THR A 220 17.25 8.96 14.63
N VAL A 221 17.37 10.13 13.98
CA VAL A 221 17.55 10.22 12.52
C VAL A 221 18.82 9.48 12.09
N ALA A 222 19.89 9.55 12.88
CA ALA A 222 21.15 8.86 12.58
C ALA A 222 21.00 7.32 12.57
N ASN A 223 20.35 6.75 13.59
CA ASN A 223 20.12 5.31 13.67
C ASN A 223 19.16 4.84 12.57
N ALA A 224 18.12 5.63 12.26
CA ALA A 224 17.20 5.33 11.18
C ALA A 224 17.90 5.38 9.82
N ALA A 225 18.70 6.41 9.54
CA ALA A 225 19.43 6.56 8.27
C ALA A 225 20.33 5.35 7.96
N ALA A 226 20.93 4.73 8.99
CA ALA A 226 21.80 3.56 8.85
C ALA A 226 21.05 2.27 8.46
N LYS A 227 19.72 2.21 8.59
CA LYS A 227 18.92 1.03 8.22
C LYS A 227 18.75 0.92 6.71
N THR A 228 18.45 -0.28 6.24
CA THR A 228 18.07 -0.53 4.84
C THR A 228 16.63 -0.09 4.57
N THR A 229 16.32 0.25 3.32
CA THR A 229 14.94 0.48 2.87
C THR A 229 14.18 -0.82 2.57
N LEU A 230 14.80 -2.00 2.78
CA LEU A 230 14.18 -3.31 2.58
C LEU A 230 13.65 -3.86 3.90
N HIS A 231 12.39 -4.29 3.89
CA HIS A 231 11.73 -4.76 5.10
C HIS A 231 10.79 -5.93 4.82
N ALA A 232 10.86 -6.98 5.65
CA ALA A 232 10.16 -8.25 5.42
C ALA A 232 8.62 -8.15 5.51
N ARG A 233 8.10 -7.07 6.10
CA ARG A 233 6.66 -6.90 6.38
C ARG A 233 5.97 -5.83 5.53
N CYS A 234 6.61 -5.41 4.44
CA CYS A 234 6.10 -4.35 3.57
C CYS A 234 4.83 -4.78 2.78
N GLY A 235 3.85 -3.89 2.70
CA GLY A 235 2.63 -4.06 1.89
C GLY A 235 2.87 -4.08 0.37
N THR A 236 3.99 -3.57 -0.16
CA THR A 236 4.28 -3.68 -1.60
C THR A 236 4.58 -5.12 -2.04
N THR A 237 5.10 -5.94 -1.11
CA THR A 237 5.19 -7.39 -1.29
C THR A 237 3.79 -8.00 -1.45
N PHE A 238 2.75 -7.44 -0.82
CA PHE A 238 1.37 -7.93 -0.92
C PHE A 238 0.87 -7.87 -2.37
N LEU A 239 1.07 -6.77 -3.10
CA LEU A 239 0.58 -6.62 -4.48
C LEU A 239 1.13 -7.72 -5.41
N VAL A 240 2.44 -7.97 -5.35
CA VAL A 240 3.08 -9.00 -6.18
C VAL A 240 2.71 -10.40 -5.69
N MET A 241 2.58 -10.60 -4.38
CA MET A 241 2.10 -11.86 -3.83
C MET A 241 0.65 -12.15 -4.23
N VAL A 242 -0.23 -11.15 -4.31
CA VAL A 242 -1.61 -11.31 -4.82
C VAL A 242 -1.56 -11.74 -6.28
N ALA A 243 -0.70 -11.11 -7.10
CA ALA A 243 -0.53 -11.52 -8.49
C ALA A 243 -0.07 -12.98 -8.58
N LEU A 244 0.98 -13.38 -7.85
CA LEU A 244 1.51 -14.75 -7.85
C LEU A 244 0.47 -15.77 -7.35
N VAL A 245 -0.19 -15.51 -6.22
CA VAL A 245 -1.25 -16.38 -5.69
C VAL A 245 -2.40 -16.49 -6.68
N SER A 246 -2.79 -15.39 -7.33
CA SER A 246 -3.85 -15.44 -8.36
C SER A 246 -3.48 -16.33 -9.54
N ILE A 247 -2.21 -16.32 -9.97
CA ILE A 247 -1.72 -17.19 -11.05
C ILE A 247 -1.79 -18.64 -10.61
N LEU A 248 -1.31 -18.97 -9.41
CA LEU A 248 -1.35 -20.33 -8.89
C LEU A 248 -2.79 -20.86 -8.75
N VAL A 249 -3.68 -20.05 -8.17
CA VAL A 249 -5.09 -20.42 -7.97
C VAL A 249 -5.80 -20.63 -9.32
N PHE A 250 -5.67 -19.72 -10.27
CA PHE A 250 -6.36 -19.85 -11.56
C PHE A 250 -5.68 -20.82 -12.53
N SER A 251 -4.39 -21.12 -12.38
CA SER A 251 -3.76 -22.23 -13.10
C SER A 251 -4.26 -23.58 -12.61
N ALA A 252 -4.57 -23.71 -11.30
CA ALA A 252 -5.08 -24.96 -10.72
C ALA A 252 -6.59 -25.14 -10.92
N VAL A 253 -7.38 -24.08 -10.73
CA VAL A 253 -8.86 -24.14 -10.73
C VAL A 253 -9.46 -23.67 -12.05
N GLY A 254 -8.70 -22.95 -12.89
CA GLY A 254 -9.22 -22.31 -14.10
C GLY A 254 -9.84 -23.28 -15.11
N SER A 255 -9.21 -24.46 -15.30
CA SER A 255 -9.72 -25.50 -16.19
C SER A 255 -10.96 -26.23 -15.66
N ALA A 256 -11.24 -26.13 -14.36
CA ALA A 256 -12.41 -26.72 -13.72
C ALA A 256 -13.62 -25.77 -13.71
N LEU A 257 -13.43 -24.49 -14.08
CA LEU A 257 -14.52 -23.53 -14.16
C LEU A 257 -15.38 -23.77 -15.42
N PRO A 258 -16.69 -23.49 -15.38
CA PRO A 258 -17.57 -23.67 -16.53
C PRO A 258 -17.09 -22.89 -17.76
N GLN A 259 -17.13 -23.52 -18.93
CA GLN A 259 -16.89 -22.84 -20.19
C GLN A 259 -18.19 -22.20 -20.67
N LEU A 260 -18.21 -20.88 -20.84
CA LEU A 260 -19.37 -20.22 -21.42
C LEU A 260 -19.41 -20.46 -22.94
N PRO A 261 -20.57 -20.78 -23.51
CA PRO A 261 -20.72 -20.89 -24.96
C PRO A 261 -20.50 -19.53 -25.62
N GLY A 262 -19.75 -19.50 -26.73
CA GLY A 262 -19.46 -18.28 -27.49
C GLY A 262 -18.04 -18.24 -28.05
N GLY A 263 -17.70 -17.14 -28.72
CA GLY A 263 -16.33 -16.90 -29.21
C GLY A 263 -15.34 -16.60 -28.09
N ARG A 264 -14.03 -16.62 -28.40
CA ARG A 264 -12.94 -16.39 -27.42
C ARG A 264 -13.08 -15.11 -26.59
N VAL A 265 -13.65 -14.04 -27.15
CA VAL A 265 -13.89 -12.78 -26.44
C VAL A 265 -14.95 -12.96 -25.36
N VAL A 266 -16.06 -13.63 -25.67
CA VAL A 266 -17.14 -13.93 -24.71
C VAL A 266 -16.62 -14.84 -23.61
N GLN A 267 -15.86 -15.87 -23.96
CA GLN A 267 -15.20 -16.75 -22.99
C GLN A 267 -14.23 -15.98 -22.08
N SER A 268 -13.44 -15.06 -22.64
CA SER A 268 -12.51 -14.21 -21.89
C SER A 268 -13.21 -13.30 -20.88
N ILE A 269 -14.27 -12.62 -21.32
CA ILE A 269 -15.08 -11.73 -20.46
C ILE A 269 -15.81 -12.55 -19.39
N GLY A 270 -16.41 -13.67 -19.78
CA GLY A 270 -17.08 -14.60 -18.86
C GLY A 270 -16.14 -15.11 -17.78
N PHE A 271 -14.95 -15.55 -18.20
CA PHE A 271 -13.92 -16.02 -17.29
C PHE A 271 -13.46 -14.92 -16.34
N PHE A 272 -13.31 -13.67 -16.80
CA PHE A 272 -13.02 -12.53 -15.92
C PHE A 272 -14.07 -12.36 -14.80
N PHE A 273 -15.37 -12.40 -15.14
CA PHE A 273 -16.42 -12.30 -14.13
C PHE A 273 -16.44 -13.50 -13.17
N MET A 274 -16.14 -14.70 -13.65
CA MET A 274 -15.99 -15.89 -12.80
C MET A 274 -14.85 -15.77 -11.79
N LYS A 275 -13.81 -14.96 -12.07
CA LYS A 275 -12.71 -14.69 -11.12
C LYS A 275 -13.12 -13.73 -10.00
N LEU A 276 -14.14 -12.89 -10.20
CA LEU A 276 -14.47 -11.80 -9.27
C LEU A 276 -14.81 -12.31 -7.85
N PRO A 277 -15.59 -13.39 -7.65
CA PRO A 277 -15.85 -13.95 -6.33
C PRO A 277 -14.61 -14.52 -5.62
N PHE A 278 -13.55 -14.85 -6.36
CA PHE A 278 -12.30 -15.38 -5.79
C PHE A 278 -11.40 -14.27 -5.24
N LEU A 279 -11.64 -12.98 -5.55
CA LEU A 279 -10.78 -11.88 -5.10
C LEU A 279 -10.63 -11.81 -3.56
N PRO A 280 -11.72 -11.89 -2.75
CA PRO A 280 -11.58 -11.87 -1.29
C PRO A 280 -10.80 -13.09 -0.77
N VAL A 281 -11.00 -14.25 -1.40
CA VAL A 281 -10.30 -15.50 -1.03
C VAL A 281 -8.81 -15.40 -1.33
N ILE A 282 -8.45 -14.91 -2.52
CA ILE A 282 -7.05 -14.69 -2.91
C ILE A 282 -6.40 -13.69 -1.95
N ALA A 283 -7.04 -12.56 -1.67
CA ALA A 283 -6.52 -11.55 -0.75
C ALA A 283 -6.27 -12.12 0.65
N ALA A 284 -7.19 -12.94 1.16
CA ALA A 284 -7.07 -13.58 2.46
C ALA A 284 -5.94 -14.63 2.51
N ILE A 285 -5.83 -15.47 1.48
CA ILE A 285 -4.72 -16.44 1.34
C ILE A 285 -3.39 -15.69 1.27
N THR A 286 -3.31 -14.63 0.46
CA THR A 286 -2.09 -13.83 0.34
C THR A 286 -1.71 -13.19 1.66
N TYR A 287 -2.67 -12.65 2.40
CA TYR A 287 -2.42 -12.05 3.72
C TYR A 287 -1.87 -13.09 4.72
N GLU A 288 -2.47 -14.28 4.78
CA GLU A 288 -1.99 -15.36 5.66
C GLU A 288 -0.60 -15.85 5.26
N LEU A 289 -0.34 -15.96 3.95
CA LEU A 289 0.97 -16.32 3.42
C LEU A 289 2.03 -15.27 3.77
N GLN A 290 1.70 -13.98 3.64
CA GLN A 290 2.60 -12.89 4.00
C GLN A 290 2.87 -12.88 5.52
N ARG A 291 1.85 -13.12 6.35
CA ARG A 291 2.02 -13.26 7.79
C ARG A 291 2.93 -14.44 8.13
N PHE A 292 2.79 -15.56 7.43
CA PHE A 292 3.65 -16.74 7.59
C PHE A 292 5.10 -16.40 7.22
N PHE A 293 5.34 -15.78 6.06
CA PHE A 293 6.67 -15.37 5.61
C PHE A 293 7.34 -14.37 6.56
N ALA A 294 6.61 -13.36 7.01
CA ALA A 294 7.11 -12.38 7.97
C ALA A 294 7.52 -13.01 9.31
N LYS A 295 6.91 -14.15 9.68
CA LYS A 295 7.18 -14.82 10.95
C LYS A 295 8.28 -15.88 10.86
N TYR A 296 8.35 -16.60 9.76
CA TYR A 296 9.17 -17.81 9.65
C TYR A 296 10.26 -17.75 8.58
N CYS A 297 10.21 -16.78 7.68
CA CYS A 297 11.12 -16.68 6.54
C CYS A 297 12.09 -15.50 6.64
N THR A 298 12.21 -14.84 7.81
CA THR A 298 13.11 -13.69 7.97
C THR A 298 14.58 -14.10 8.18
N THR A 299 14.84 -15.34 8.58
CA THR A 299 16.17 -15.88 8.85
C THR A 299 16.38 -17.24 8.18
N GLY A 300 17.64 -17.63 8.00
CA GLY A 300 18.01 -18.93 7.42
C GLY A 300 17.71 -19.07 5.91
N PRO A 301 17.75 -20.29 5.36
CA PRO A 301 17.60 -20.53 3.92
C PRO A 301 16.21 -20.15 3.39
N LEU A 302 15.19 -20.13 4.25
CA LEU A 302 13.83 -19.72 3.88
C LEU A 302 13.73 -18.23 3.54
N GLN A 303 14.74 -17.41 3.87
CA GLN A 303 14.82 -16.01 3.47
C GLN A 303 14.79 -15.82 1.95
N ALA A 304 15.20 -16.82 1.17
CA ALA A 304 15.06 -16.82 -0.28
C ALA A 304 13.61 -16.63 -0.75
N LEU A 305 12.61 -17.04 0.04
CA LEU A 305 11.19 -16.84 -0.30
C LEU A 305 10.76 -15.36 -0.25
N LEU A 306 11.50 -14.51 0.48
CA LEU A 306 11.23 -13.07 0.57
C LEU A 306 11.81 -12.27 -0.62
N TRP A 307 12.76 -12.85 -1.36
CA TRP A 307 13.48 -12.15 -2.42
C TRP A 307 12.58 -11.52 -3.49
N PRO A 308 11.54 -12.20 -4.02
CA PRO A 308 10.64 -11.57 -4.98
C PRO A 308 10.03 -10.27 -4.45
N GLY A 309 9.67 -10.23 -3.16
CA GLY A 309 9.21 -9.02 -2.49
C GLY A 309 10.29 -7.95 -2.39
N PHE A 310 11.51 -8.33 -1.99
CA PHE A 310 12.63 -7.39 -1.91
C PHE A 310 13.02 -6.77 -3.26
N LEU A 311 12.90 -7.50 -4.37
CA LEU A 311 13.11 -6.94 -5.71
C LEU A 311 12.11 -5.82 -6.02
N VAL A 312 10.85 -6.00 -5.65
CA VAL A 312 9.79 -4.99 -5.84
C VAL A 312 10.01 -3.81 -4.91
N GLN A 313 10.47 -4.05 -3.68
CA GLN A 313 10.84 -2.98 -2.75
C GLN A 313 11.98 -2.12 -3.29
N LYS A 314 12.99 -2.70 -3.96
CA LYS A 314 14.03 -1.90 -4.65
C LYS A 314 13.48 -0.92 -5.69
N ILE A 315 12.26 -1.15 -6.20
CA ILE A 315 11.54 -0.26 -7.11
C ILE A 315 10.65 0.72 -6.34
N THR A 316 9.98 0.25 -5.30
CA THR A 316 8.93 0.98 -4.57
C THR A 316 9.39 1.67 -3.29
N THR A 317 10.68 1.59 -2.98
CA THR A 317 11.33 2.40 -1.94
C THR A 317 12.48 3.19 -2.56
N ALA A 318 12.78 4.33 -1.96
CA ALA A 318 13.91 5.17 -2.31
C ALA A 318 14.59 5.67 -1.03
N GLU A 319 15.85 6.09 -1.14
CA GLU A 319 16.59 6.61 0.00
C GLU A 319 15.96 7.95 0.47
N PRO A 320 15.54 8.04 1.74
CA PRO A 320 14.86 9.21 2.26
C PRO A 320 15.81 10.37 2.57
N GLU A 321 15.29 11.58 2.49
CA GLU A 321 15.92 12.76 3.06
C GLU A 321 15.83 12.75 4.60
N PRO A 322 16.74 13.41 5.31
CA PRO A 322 16.69 13.52 6.78
C PRO A 322 15.33 14.03 7.28
N ALA A 323 14.77 15.02 6.58
CA ALA A 323 13.45 15.58 6.82
C ALA A 323 12.31 14.56 6.78
N GLN A 324 12.43 13.51 5.95
CA GLN A 324 11.43 12.45 5.83
C GLN A 324 11.61 11.39 6.93
N LEU A 325 12.85 11.16 7.38
CA LEU A 325 13.12 10.33 8.56
C LEU A 325 12.55 10.95 9.84
N GLU A 326 12.66 12.28 10.00
CA GLU A 326 12.01 13.01 11.10
C GLU A 326 10.50 12.74 11.15
N VAL A 327 9.83 12.83 10.01
CA VAL A 327 8.39 12.58 9.88
C VAL A 327 8.04 11.14 10.24
N ALA A 328 8.81 10.16 9.73
CA ALA A 328 8.59 8.75 10.03
C ALA A 328 8.80 8.43 11.52
N LEU A 329 9.84 9.00 12.13
CA LEU A 329 10.13 8.85 13.56
C LEU A 329 9.07 9.55 14.43
N ALA A 330 8.63 10.74 14.04
CA ALA A 330 7.55 11.46 14.70
C ALA A 330 6.24 10.64 14.68
N SER A 331 5.87 10.07 13.53
CA SER A 331 4.70 9.21 13.42
C SER A 331 4.84 7.98 14.33
N LEU A 332 5.98 7.32 14.31
CA LEU A 332 6.24 6.18 15.18
C LEU A 332 6.13 6.55 16.67
N GLN A 333 6.74 7.65 17.10
CA GLN A 333 6.69 8.10 18.49
C GLN A 333 5.28 8.47 18.94
N ALA A 334 4.52 9.19 18.11
CA ALA A 334 3.12 9.50 18.38
C ALA A 334 2.27 8.22 18.52
N THR A 335 2.51 7.24 17.64
CA THR A 335 1.85 5.92 17.73
C THR A 335 2.20 5.22 19.05
N LEU A 336 3.49 5.16 19.42
CA LEU A 336 3.96 4.48 20.64
C LEU A 336 3.48 5.18 21.92
N TRP A 337 3.50 6.50 21.96
CA TRP A 337 2.97 7.27 23.09
C TRP A 337 1.49 6.94 23.32
N ARG A 338 0.68 7.01 22.27
CA ARG A 338 -0.76 6.75 22.36
C ARG A 338 -1.08 5.28 22.61
N GLU A 339 -0.24 4.35 22.16
CA GLU A 339 -0.35 2.95 22.56
C GLU A 339 -0.16 2.81 24.08
N LYS A 340 0.78 3.53 24.70
CA LYS A 340 0.92 3.53 26.17
C LYS A 340 -0.26 4.17 26.90
N ALA A 341 -0.97 5.10 26.26
CA ALA A 341 -2.17 5.72 26.85
C ALA A 341 -3.29 4.68 27.08
N THR A 342 -4.01 4.85 28.19
CA THR A 342 -5.08 3.92 28.62
C THR A 342 -6.27 3.98 27.65
N SER A 343 -7.04 2.89 27.56
CA SER A 343 -8.22 2.72 26.70
C SER A 343 -9.36 3.74 26.90
N SER A 344 -9.22 4.68 27.84
CA SER A 344 -10.14 5.79 28.11
C SER A 344 -9.83 7.07 27.32
N ALA A 345 -8.72 7.10 26.56
CA ALA A 345 -8.40 8.25 25.70
C ALA A 345 -9.49 8.45 24.62
N PRO A 346 -9.83 9.70 24.26
CA PRO A 346 -10.81 9.99 23.22
C PRO A 346 -10.47 9.28 21.91
N VAL A 347 -11.49 8.70 21.24
CA VAL A 347 -11.30 7.92 20.00
C VAL A 347 -10.62 8.77 18.91
N GLU A 348 -11.02 10.03 18.79
CA GLU A 348 -10.36 11.05 17.98
C GLU A 348 -9.93 12.21 18.88
N VAL A 349 -8.72 12.71 18.65
CA VAL A 349 -8.16 13.91 19.30
C VAL A 349 -7.95 14.95 18.20
N PRO A 350 -8.16 16.25 18.45
CA PRO A 350 -7.86 17.29 17.47
C PRO A 350 -6.43 17.16 16.92
N ASP A 351 -6.27 17.43 15.63
CA ASP A 351 -4.96 17.42 14.98
C ASP A 351 -4.03 18.41 15.70
N ARG A 352 -2.81 17.98 15.98
CA ARG A 352 -1.79 18.80 16.65
C ARG A 352 -0.82 19.33 15.61
N VAL A 353 -0.44 20.59 15.74
CA VAL A 353 0.51 21.25 14.84
C VAL A 353 1.78 21.56 15.63
N PHE A 354 2.92 21.17 15.08
CA PHE A 354 4.24 21.49 15.62
C PHE A 354 5.03 22.29 14.57
N PRO A 355 5.71 23.37 14.96
CA PRO A 355 6.51 24.16 14.02
C PRO A 355 7.65 23.36 13.37
N ASP A 356 8.24 22.43 14.13
CA ASP A 356 9.35 21.60 13.69
C ASP A 356 9.44 20.29 14.48
N TYR A 357 10.32 19.39 14.03
CA TYR A 357 10.55 18.09 14.66
C TYR A 357 11.10 18.20 16.09
N GLY A 358 11.95 19.18 16.37
CA GLY A 358 12.52 19.39 17.71
C GLY A 358 11.44 19.75 18.73
N GLN A 359 10.48 20.60 18.35
CA GLN A 359 9.35 20.95 19.20
C GLN A 359 8.40 19.77 19.43
N LEU A 360 8.20 18.92 18.42
CA LEU A 360 7.46 17.67 18.58
C LEU A 360 8.13 16.74 19.61
N LEU A 361 9.46 16.59 19.55
CA LEU A 361 10.21 15.78 20.52
C LEU A 361 10.20 16.38 21.92
N ALA A 362 10.18 17.70 22.03
CA ALA A 362 10.10 18.41 23.31
C ALA A 362 8.71 18.31 23.96
N ASP A 363 7.68 17.92 23.19
CA ASP A 363 6.34 17.73 23.71
C ASP A 363 6.33 16.62 24.78
N PRO A 364 5.84 16.88 26.00
CA PRO A 364 5.80 15.88 27.07
C PRO A 364 5.02 14.63 26.69
N GLY A 365 4.09 14.73 25.73
CA GLY A 365 3.44 13.57 25.13
C GLY A 365 4.46 12.67 24.46
N TYR A 366 5.26 13.16 23.52
CA TYR A 366 6.11 12.30 22.70
C TYR A 366 7.51 12.03 23.30
N ALA A 367 8.00 12.90 24.19
CA ALA A 367 9.34 12.79 24.80
C ALA A 367 9.59 11.46 25.55
N THR A 368 8.55 10.82 26.08
CA THR A 368 8.64 9.57 26.87
C THR A 368 8.42 8.30 26.04
N ALA A 369 8.18 8.44 24.73
CA ALA A 369 7.97 7.31 23.83
C ALA A 369 9.27 6.65 23.34
N SER A 370 10.45 7.20 23.68
CA SER A 370 11.75 6.59 23.39
C SER A 370 11.78 5.15 23.91
N ALA A 371 11.97 4.20 22.99
CA ALA A 371 11.96 2.78 23.26
C ALA A 371 13.10 2.45 24.25
N ARG A 372 12.76 2.26 25.52
CA ARG A 372 13.56 1.47 26.46
C ARG A 372 13.02 0.05 26.42
#